data_AF-A0A8H4EL07-F1
#
_entry.id   AF-A0A8H4EL07-F1
#
_cell.length_a   1.000
_cell.length_b   1.000
_cell.length_c   1.000
_cell.angle_alpha   90.00
_cell.angle_beta   90.00
_cell.angle_gamma   90.00
#
_symmetry.space_group_name_H-M   'P 1'
#
loop_
_entity.id
_entity.type
_entity.pdbx_description
1 polymer ?
#
loop_
_entity_poly.entity_id
_entity_poly.type
_entity_poly.pdbx_seq_one_letter_code
_entity_poly.pdbx_strand_id
1 'polypeptide(L)'
;MSNEPTENLFESSENLGSEIVIIKVGEEPNIKEFEVPFNILSEKLPYFEVALSPRWARRENGNLVFNKPNISPLVFEVLINYTETFSDKNDVSLLEIFIAADEMGVLEIRQQVERRLLVVGSAWNLPKDFITMCKYNDAFPKLYVSALKFMRNKVREYLTQGKFLKALEFEEILENNHHSSNDQTSALSWDLSGYKYELKNLNELSIVLNRDTLLTLNLAFKNLGFE
;
A
#
# COMPACT_ATOMS: atom_id res chain seq x y z
N MET A 1 17.86 -3.23 -56.63
CA MET A 1 17.54 -2.37 -55.47
C MET A 1 17.06 -3.29 -54.37
N SER A 2 18.00 -3.73 -53.54
CA SER A 2 17.76 -4.55 -52.37
C SER A 2 17.44 -3.64 -51.19
N ASN A 3 16.20 -3.68 -50.71
CA ASN A 3 15.84 -3.09 -49.43
C ASN A 3 16.21 -4.10 -48.35
N GLU A 4 17.32 -3.87 -47.66
CA GLU A 4 17.62 -4.55 -46.41
C GLU A 4 16.60 -4.12 -45.35
N PRO A 5 16.15 -5.03 -44.47
CA PRO A 5 15.40 -4.63 -43.30
C PRO A 5 16.36 -3.93 -42.34
N THR A 6 16.04 -2.71 -41.92
CA THR A 6 16.69 -2.05 -40.79
C THR A 6 16.56 -2.95 -39.57
N GLU A 7 17.63 -3.70 -39.27
CA GLU A 7 17.76 -4.40 -38.01
C GLU A 7 17.73 -3.36 -36.88
N ASN A 8 16.66 -3.38 -36.08
CA ASN A 8 16.62 -2.75 -34.78
C ASN A 8 17.62 -3.48 -33.89
N LEU A 9 18.90 -3.10 -34.00
CA LEU A 9 19.93 -3.56 -33.10
C LEU A 9 19.70 -2.84 -31.76
N PHE A 10 19.02 -3.51 -30.84
CA PHE A 10 19.06 -3.11 -29.44
C PHE A 10 20.47 -3.43 -28.95
N GLU A 11 21.27 -2.38 -28.80
CA GLU A 11 22.64 -2.49 -28.32
C GLU A 11 22.67 -3.00 -26.88
N SER A 12 23.69 -3.77 -26.54
CA SER A 12 23.92 -4.27 -25.18
C SER A 12 23.99 -3.13 -24.17
N SER A 13 23.72 -3.41 -22.89
CA SER A 13 23.79 -2.42 -21.80
C SER A 13 25.10 -1.62 -21.77
N GLU A 14 26.20 -2.20 -22.25
CA GLU A 14 27.51 -1.55 -22.40
C GLU A 14 27.53 -0.32 -23.34
N ASN A 15 26.63 -0.25 -24.33
CA ASN A 15 26.54 0.90 -25.25
C ASN A 15 25.48 1.94 -24.84
N LEU A 16 24.64 1.62 -23.86
CA LEU A 16 23.50 2.46 -23.47
C LEU A 16 23.88 3.58 -22.48
N GLY A 17 25.15 3.67 -22.09
CA GLY A 17 25.63 4.47 -20.95
C GLY A 17 25.29 5.98 -20.99
N SER A 18 25.07 6.56 -22.18
CA SER A 18 24.66 7.96 -22.34
C SER A 18 23.24 8.15 -22.89
N GLU A 19 22.47 7.08 -23.10
CA GLU A 19 21.11 7.19 -23.64
C GLU A 19 20.13 7.71 -22.59
N ILE A 20 19.20 8.56 -23.04
CA ILE A 20 18.06 9.00 -22.25
C ILE A 20 16.95 7.97 -22.41
N VAL A 21 16.45 7.48 -21.28
CA VAL A 21 15.29 6.59 -21.21
C VAL A 21 14.09 7.41 -20.78
N ILE A 22 13.01 7.34 -21.56
CA ILE A 22 11.69 7.89 -21.20
C ILE A 22 10.89 6.79 -20.53
N ILE A 23 10.58 6.98 -19.25
CA ILE A 23 9.75 6.06 -18.47
C ILE A 23 8.37 6.68 -18.31
N LYS A 24 7.37 6.08 -18.94
CA LYS A 24 5.96 6.49 -18.81
C LYS A 24 5.34 5.73 -17.64
N VAL A 25 5.05 6.42 -16.55
CA VAL A 25 4.59 5.83 -15.28
C VAL A 25 3.14 6.18 -15.03
N GLY A 26 2.37 5.20 -14.56
CA GLY A 26 0.94 5.36 -14.25
C GLY A 26 0.01 5.08 -15.43
N GLU A 27 -1.27 5.33 -15.22
CA GLU A 27 -2.33 5.16 -16.21
C GLU A 27 -3.16 6.45 -16.30
N GLU A 28 -3.76 6.71 -17.46
CA GLU A 28 -4.62 7.87 -17.70
C GLU A 28 -5.75 7.97 -16.64
N PRO A 29 -6.00 9.16 -16.06
CA PRO A 29 -5.43 10.47 -16.40
C PRO A 29 -4.14 10.83 -15.63
N ASN A 30 -3.59 9.91 -14.82
CA ASN A 30 -2.47 10.16 -13.92
C ASN A 30 -1.17 9.53 -14.46
N ILE A 31 -0.81 9.87 -15.70
CA ILE A 31 0.44 9.46 -16.33
C ILE A 31 1.49 10.56 -16.23
N LYS A 32 2.75 10.19 -16.02
CA LYS A 32 3.90 11.11 -16.05
C LYS A 32 5.08 10.47 -16.76
N GLU A 33 5.77 11.26 -17.57
CA GLU A 33 7.00 10.85 -18.24
C GLU A 33 8.21 11.29 -17.42
N PHE A 34 9.16 10.38 -17.25
CA PHE A 34 10.44 10.62 -16.59
C PHE A 34 11.56 10.40 -17.60
N GLU A 35 12.30 11.46 -17.91
CA GLU A 35 13.52 11.38 -18.72
C GLU A 35 14.70 11.17 -17.78
N VAL A 36 15.30 9.98 -17.84
CA VAL A 36 16.40 9.59 -16.94
C VAL A 36 17.54 9.00 -17.78
N PRO A 37 18.79 9.46 -17.61
CA PRO A 37 19.95 8.81 -18.20
C PRO A 37 20.03 7.34 -17.76
N PHE A 38 20.26 6.43 -18.71
CA PHE A 38 20.27 4.99 -18.43
C PHE A 38 21.24 4.61 -17.32
N ASN A 39 22.45 5.19 -17.30
CA ASN A 39 23.45 4.91 -16.27
C ASN A 39 22.96 5.22 -14.85
N ILE A 40 22.27 6.35 -14.66
CA ILE A 40 21.67 6.72 -13.37
C ILE A 40 20.53 5.74 -13.02
N LEU A 41 19.75 5.36 -14.03
CA LEU A 41 18.61 4.47 -13.86
C LEU A 41 19.04 3.05 -13.49
N SER A 42 20.04 2.48 -14.16
CA SER A 42 20.54 1.12 -13.90
C SER A 42 21.28 1.04 -12.57
N GLU A 43 22.03 2.09 -12.20
CA GLU A 43 22.70 2.15 -10.90
C GLU A 43 21.70 2.18 -9.74
N LYS A 44 20.63 2.99 -9.87
CA LYS A 44 19.65 3.16 -8.79
C LYS A 44 18.59 2.07 -8.74
N LEU A 45 18.18 1.57 -9.89
CA LEU A 45 17.07 0.64 -10.06
C LEU A 45 17.51 -0.47 -11.01
N PRO A 46 18.27 -1.48 -10.53
CA PRO A 46 18.80 -2.57 -11.35
C PRO A 46 17.73 -3.34 -12.14
N TYR A 47 16.47 -3.27 -11.70
CA TYR A 47 15.29 -3.68 -12.47
C TYR A 47 15.35 -3.28 -13.94
N PHE A 48 15.81 -2.05 -14.24
CA PHE A 48 15.84 -1.53 -15.59
C PHE A 48 16.95 -2.12 -16.47
N GLU A 49 17.96 -2.80 -15.91
CA GLU A 49 18.91 -3.55 -16.72
C GLU A 49 18.23 -4.69 -17.50
N VAL A 50 17.22 -5.31 -16.88
CA VAL A 50 16.45 -6.40 -17.50
C VAL A 50 15.18 -5.86 -18.17
N ALA A 51 14.48 -4.92 -17.51
CA ALA A 51 13.21 -4.39 -17.99
C ALA A 51 13.37 -3.57 -19.28
N LEU A 52 14.55 -3.02 -19.56
CA LEU A 52 14.82 -2.32 -20.82
C LEU A 52 15.22 -3.24 -21.98
N SER A 53 15.02 -4.55 -21.83
CA SER A 53 15.23 -5.47 -22.95
C SER A 53 14.30 -5.15 -24.14
N PRO A 54 14.64 -5.62 -25.35
CA PRO A 54 13.86 -5.38 -26.58
C PRO A 54 12.40 -5.85 -26.50
N ARG A 55 12.09 -6.70 -25.51
CA ARG A 55 10.75 -7.27 -25.31
C ARG A 55 9.79 -6.28 -24.65
N TRP A 56 10.29 -5.36 -23.84
CA TRP A 56 9.48 -4.46 -23.03
C TRP A 56 9.71 -2.98 -23.35
N ALA A 57 10.91 -2.59 -23.74
CA ALA A 57 11.21 -1.24 -24.19
C ALA A 57 11.12 -1.11 -25.72
N ARG A 58 10.78 0.10 -26.19
CA ARG A 58 10.69 0.43 -27.62
C ARG A 58 11.51 1.68 -27.90
N ARG A 59 11.94 1.87 -29.14
CA ARG A 59 12.47 3.18 -29.58
C ARG A 59 11.34 4.04 -30.15
N GLU A 60 11.19 5.25 -29.63
CA GLU A 60 10.30 6.28 -30.17
C GLU A 60 11.14 7.55 -30.40
N ASN A 61 11.15 8.06 -31.64
CA ASN A 61 11.91 9.27 -32.01
C ASN A 61 13.41 9.23 -31.62
N GLY A 62 14.02 8.04 -31.62
CA GLY A 62 15.42 7.83 -31.24
C GLY A 62 15.65 7.52 -29.75
N ASN A 63 14.68 7.82 -28.87
CA ASN A 63 14.80 7.57 -27.43
C ASN A 63 14.23 6.20 -27.05
N LEU A 64 14.81 5.59 -26.02
CA LEU A 64 14.28 4.36 -25.43
C LEU A 64 13.06 4.70 -24.54
N VAL A 65 11.95 4.01 -24.76
CA VAL A 65 10.69 4.24 -24.06
C VAL A 65 10.24 2.97 -23.35
N PHE A 66 9.92 3.10 -22.06
CA PHE A 66 9.42 2.03 -21.22
C PHE A 66 8.14 2.44 -20.49
N ASN A 67 7.15 1.55 -20.45
CA ASN A 67 5.86 1.82 -19.80
C ASN A 67 5.76 1.05 -18.47
N LYS A 68 5.43 1.75 -17.38
CA LYS A 68 5.20 1.18 -16.04
C LYS A 68 3.84 1.62 -15.49
N PRO A 69 2.73 1.00 -15.93
CA PRO A 69 1.39 1.42 -15.54
C PRO A 69 1.05 1.13 -14.06
N ASN A 70 1.62 0.07 -13.49
CA ASN A 70 1.23 -0.44 -12.17
C ASN A 70 1.77 0.37 -10.97
N ILE A 71 2.43 1.51 -11.21
CA ILE A 71 3.00 2.36 -10.16
C ILE A 71 2.53 3.79 -10.41
N SER A 72 2.19 4.53 -9.34
CA SER A 72 1.82 5.94 -9.48
C SER A 72 3.06 6.81 -9.73
N PRO A 73 2.94 7.92 -10.47
CA PRO A 73 4.03 8.85 -10.69
C PRO A 73 4.76 9.28 -9.41
N LEU A 74 4.01 9.54 -8.34
CA LEU A 74 4.57 9.97 -7.05
C LEU A 74 5.40 8.86 -6.40
N VAL A 75 4.94 7.62 -6.43
CA VAL A 75 5.71 6.48 -5.89
C VAL A 75 7.00 6.28 -6.68
N PHE A 76 6.93 6.34 -8.02
CA PHE A 76 8.13 6.21 -8.84
C PHE A 76 9.13 7.34 -8.59
N GLU A 77 8.66 8.58 -8.47
CA GLU A 77 9.49 9.74 -8.15
C GLU A 77 10.20 9.58 -6.80
N VAL A 78 9.53 8.98 -5.81
CA VAL A 78 10.16 8.64 -4.53
C VAL A 78 11.23 7.56 -4.71
N LEU A 79 10.98 6.52 -5.51
CA LEU A 79 11.94 5.42 -5.73
C LEU A 79 13.20 5.90 -6.46
N ILE A 80 13.08 6.68 -7.54
CA ILE A 80 14.25 7.15 -8.32
C ILE A 80 15.07 8.21 -7.58
N ASN A 81 14.44 8.98 -6.69
CA ASN A 81 15.12 10.00 -5.88
C ASN A 81 15.54 9.49 -4.50
N TYR A 82 15.34 8.21 -4.21
CA TYR A 82 15.79 7.63 -2.97
C TYR A 82 17.32 7.71 -2.86
N THR A 83 17.79 8.33 -1.77
CA THR A 83 19.22 8.48 -1.49
C THR A 83 19.61 7.58 -0.33
N GLU A 84 19.02 7.76 0.86
CA GLU A 84 19.35 6.92 2.04
C GLU A 84 18.22 6.80 3.07
N THR A 85 17.28 7.76 3.16
CA THR A 85 16.20 7.74 4.16
C THR A 85 14.87 8.23 3.61
N PHE A 86 13.80 7.49 3.90
CA PHE A 86 12.43 7.95 3.69
C PHE A 86 12.11 9.09 4.66
N SER A 87 11.86 10.28 4.12
CA SER A 87 11.26 11.37 4.90
C SER A 87 9.79 11.04 5.16
N ASP A 88 9.35 11.15 6.41
CA ASP A 88 7.94 10.96 6.82
C ASP A 88 7.00 12.05 6.27
N LYS A 89 7.53 12.98 5.46
CA LYS A 89 6.80 14.10 4.86
C LYS A 89 6.29 13.81 3.45
N ASN A 90 6.47 12.60 2.94
CA ASN A 90 5.96 12.27 1.63
C ASN A 90 4.46 11.97 1.76
N ASP A 91 3.63 12.62 0.94
CA ASP A 91 2.18 12.36 0.84
C ASP A 91 1.84 10.98 0.24
N VAL A 92 2.84 10.09 0.17
CA VAL A 92 2.78 8.78 -0.48
C VAL A 92 2.68 7.70 0.59
N SER A 93 1.77 6.73 0.39
CA SER A 93 1.64 5.59 1.30
C SER A 93 2.93 4.78 1.33
N LEU A 94 3.41 4.47 2.54
CA LEU A 94 4.53 3.54 2.72
C LEU A 94 4.19 2.15 2.19
N LEU A 95 2.93 1.71 2.23
CA LEU A 95 2.54 0.45 1.62
C LEU A 95 2.66 0.48 0.09
N GLU A 96 2.27 1.59 -0.56
CA GLU A 96 2.43 1.74 -2.02
C GLU A 96 3.91 1.74 -2.42
N ILE A 97 4.78 2.38 -1.63
CA ILE A 97 6.23 2.31 -1.81
C ILE A 97 6.75 0.88 -1.62
N PHE A 98 6.30 0.17 -0.58
CA PHE A 98 6.70 -1.22 -0.32
C PHE A 98 6.37 -2.13 -1.50
N ILE A 99 5.13 -2.07 -2.01
CA ILE A 99 4.67 -2.89 -3.14
C ILE A 99 5.50 -2.58 -4.39
N ALA A 100 5.70 -1.29 -4.69
CA ALA A 100 6.46 -0.88 -5.86
C ALA A 100 7.94 -1.28 -5.76
N ALA A 101 8.55 -1.16 -4.58
CA ALA A 101 9.92 -1.58 -4.33
C ALA A 101 10.09 -3.11 -4.44
N ASP A 102 9.09 -3.88 -4.00
CA ASP A 102 9.08 -5.33 -4.20
C ASP A 102 8.96 -5.70 -5.68
N GLU A 103 8.03 -5.09 -6.41
CA GLU A 103 7.85 -5.32 -7.86
C GLU A 103 9.11 -4.95 -8.66
N MET A 104 9.81 -3.89 -8.24
CA MET A 104 11.03 -3.40 -8.88
C MET A 104 12.32 -4.00 -8.27
N GLY A 105 12.23 -4.96 -7.34
CA GLY A 105 13.41 -5.60 -6.76
C GLY A 105 14.37 -4.66 -6.02
N VAL A 106 13.90 -3.52 -5.51
CA VAL A 106 14.72 -2.55 -4.77
C VAL A 106 14.78 -2.95 -3.30
N LEU A 107 15.67 -3.89 -3.00
CA LEU A 107 15.68 -4.62 -1.73
C LEU A 107 15.89 -3.71 -0.51
N GLU A 108 16.79 -2.73 -0.60
CA GLU A 108 17.12 -1.81 0.48
C GLU A 108 15.89 -1.01 0.91
N ILE A 109 15.18 -0.42 -0.07
CA ILE A 109 13.94 0.32 0.15
C ILE A 109 12.88 -0.59 0.75
N ARG A 110 12.65 -1.75 0.12
CA ARG A 110 11.65 -2.72 0.56
C ARG A 110 11.85 -3.08 2.03
N GLN A 111 13.07 -3.45 2.43
CA GLN A 111 13.38 -3.85 3.80
C GLN A 111 13.28 -2.70 4.81
N GLN A 112 13.64 -1.47 4.43
CA GLN A 112 13.47 -0.31 5.30
C GLN A 112 12.01 -0.02 5.55
N VAL A 113 11.20 0.01 4.48
CA VAL A 113 9.77 0.30 4.57
C VAL A 113 9.02 -0.80 5.31
N GLU A 114 9.32 -2.07 5.03
CA GLU A 114 8.74 -3.22 5.73
C GLU A 114 8.98 -3.14 7.25
N ARG A 115 10.21 -2.83 7.68
CA ARG A 115 10.53 -2.66 9.10
C ARG A 115 9.68 -1.58 9.77
N ARG A 116 9.45 -0.45 9.08
CA ARG A 116 8.61 0.64 9.61
C ARG A 116 7.15 0.22 9.71
N LEU A 117 6.61 -0.41 8.66
CA LEU A 117 5.24 -0.92 8.64
C LEU A 117 5.00 -2.00 9.72
N LEU A 118 5.99 -2.82 10.04
CA LEU A 118 5.85 -3.85 11.09
C LEU A 118 5.78 -3.26 12.51
N VAL A 119 6.40 -2.09 12.75
CA VAL A 119 6.61 -1.55 14.10
C VAL A 119 5.72 -0.34 14.39
N VAL A 120 5.50 0.54 13.41
CA VAL A 120 4.89 1.86 13.62
C VAL A 120 3.47 1.87 13.06
N GLY A 121 2.47 1.86 13.94
CA GLY A 121 1.06 1.86 13.51
C GLY A 121 0.65 3.09 12.70
N SER A 122 1.23 4.26 12.99
CA SER A 122 0.98 5.50 12.23
C SER A 122 1.67 5.55 10.87
N ALA A 123 2.53 4.57 10.55
CA ALA A 123 3.10 4.42 9.21
C ALA A 123 2.06 3.91 8.20
N TRP A 124 0.95 3.35 8.69
CA TRP A 124 -0.16 2.87 7.88
C TRP A 124 -1.22 3.97 7.70
N ASN A 125 -1.63 4.19 6.46
CA ASN A 125 -2.80 5.00 6.11
C ASN A 125 -4.07 4.16 6.21
N LEU A 126 -4.45 3.82 7.45
CA LEU A 126 -5.64 3.00 7.73
C LEU A 126 -6.95 3.79 7.52
N PRO A 127 -8.03 3.13 7.03
CA PRO A 127 -8.10 1.71 6.72
C PRO A 127 -7.70 1.37 5.27
N LYS A 128 -7.41 2.38 4.44
CA LYS A 128 -7.09 2.22 3.00
C LYS A 128 -5.99 1.19 2.78
N ASP A 129 -4.88 1.32 3.50
CA ASP A 129 -3.74 0.41 3.35
C ASP A 129 -4.08 -1.03 3.78
N PHE A 130 -4.96 -1.23 4.76
CA PHE A 130 -5.38 -2.58 5.16
C PHE A 130 -6.18 -3.27 4.04
N ILE A 131 -7.08 -2.55 3.39
CA ILE A 131 -7.84 -3.08 2.24
C ILE A 131 -6.90 -3.48 1.11
N THR A 132 -5.89 -2.65 0.83
CA THR A 132 -4.84 -3.00 -0.13
C THR A 132 -4.11 -4.26 0.33
N MET A 133 -3.77 -4.36 1.62
CA MET A 133 -3.04 -5.50 2.18
C MET A 133 -3.82 -6.82 2.12
N CYS A 134 -5.14 -6.79 2.17
CA CYS A 134 -5.98 -7.98 1.97
C CYS A 134 -5.74 -8.64 0.60
N LYS A 135 -5.38 -7.87 -0.43
CA LYS A 135 -5.07 -8.41 -1.78
C LYS A 135 -3.72 -9.13 -1.85
N TYR A 136 -2.86 -8.94 -0.85
CA TYR A 136 -1.51 -9.49 -0.80
C TYR A 136 -1.25 -10.28 0.50
N ASN A 137 -2.30 -10.75 1.17
CA ASN A 137 -2.21 -11.47 2.44
C ASN A 137 -1.31 -12.71 2.35
N ASP A 138 -1.43 -13.48 1.25
CA ASP A 138 -0.67 -14.68 1.00
C ASP A 138 0.80 -14.38 0.66
N ALA A 139 1.05 -13.26 -0.03
CA ALA A 139 2.39 -12.82 -0.39
C ALA A 139 3.15 -12.26 0.81
N PHE A 140 2.48 -11.53 1.69
CA PHE A 140 3.09 -10.82 2.83
C PHE A 140 2.36 -11.07 4.15
N PRO A 141 2.30 -12.33 4.64
CA PRO A 141 1.50 -12.68 5.80
C PRO A 141 1.92 -11.95 7.09
N LYS A 142 3.22 -11.64 7.24
CA LYS A 142 3.72 -10.86 8.40
C LYS A 142 3.18 -9.44 8.41
N LEU A 143 3.19 -8.77 7.26
CA LEU A 143 2.66 -7.41 7.14
C LEU A 143 1.14 -7.40 7.32
N TYR A 144 0.44 -8.39 6.76
CA TYR A 144 -1.00 -8.56 6.96
C TYR A 144 -1.37 -8.68 8.44
N VAL A 145 -0.68 -9.55 9.20
CA VAL A 145 -0.92 -9.71 10.64
C VAL A 145 -0.66 -8.41 11.41
N SER A 146 0.40 -7.67 11.06
CA SER A 146 0.69 -6.35 11.66
C SER A 146 -0.40 -5.32 11.33
N ALA A 147 -0.84 -5.24 10.07
CA ALA A 147 -1.90 -4.34 9.64
C ALA A 147 -3.23 -4.64 10.38
N LEU A 148 -3.58 -5.93 10.51
CA LEU A 148 -4.75 -6.39 11.27
C LEU A 148 -4.68 -5.96 12.73
N LYS A 149 -3.50 -6.13 13.37
CA LYS A 149 -3.27 -5.67 14.74
C LYS A 149 -3.48 -4.15 14.87
N PHE A 150 -2.98 -3.35 13.92
CA PHE A 150 -3.15 -1.90 13.96
C PHE A 150 -4.60 -1.45 13.68
N MET A 151 -5.32 -2.13 12.79
CA MET A 151 -6.77 -1.92 12.58
C MET A 151 -7.55 -2.11 13.88
N ARG A 152 -7.33 -3.23 14.57
CA ARG A 152 -8.00 -3.53 15.86
C ARG A 152 -7.68 -2.48 16.93
N ASN A 153 -6.41 -2.04 17.00
CA ASN A 153 -6.03 -0.97 17.93
C ASN A 153 -6.72 0.35 17.61
N LYS A 154 -6.90 0.69 16.32
CA LYS A 154 -7.64 1.89 15.90
C LYS A 154 -9.11 1.83 16.24
N VAL A 155 -9.76 0.67 16.07
CA VAL A 155 -11.14 0.51 16.50
C VAL A 155 -11.26 0.73 18.01
N ARG A 156 -10.39 0.10 18.81
CA ARG A 156 -10.36 0.29 20.26
C ARG A 156 -10.20 1.75 20.62
N GLU A 157 -9.28 2.45 19.97
CA GLU A 157 -9.08 3.89 20.17
C GLU A 157 -10.39 4.67 19.93
N TYR A 158 -11.11 4.42 18.83
CA TYR A 158 -12.39 5.08 18.56
C TYR A 158 -13.47 4.74 19.58
N LEU A 159 -13.56 3.49 20.02
CA LEU A 159 -14.48 3.08 21.08
C LEU A 159 -14.18 3.81 22.39
N THR A 160 -12.91 3.91 22.80
CA THR A 160 -12.53 4.64 24.02
C THR A 160 -12.86 6.14 23.93
N GLN A 161 -12.86 6.69 22.71
CA GLN A 161 -13.21 8.08 22.44
C GLN A 161 -14.74 8.29 22.27
N GLY A 162 -15.55 7.23 22.35
CA GLY A 162 -17.00 7.30 22.10
C GLY A 162 -17.38 7.54 20.64
N LYS A 163 -16.44 7.36 19.70
CA LYS A 163 -16.63 7.55 18.24
C LYS A 163 -17.13 6.24 17.61
N PHE A 164 -18.33 5.83 17.97
CA PHE A 164 -18.84 4.50 17.61
C PHE A 164 -19.05 4.32 16.10
N LEU A 165 -19.43 5.37 15.38
CA LEU A 165 -19.59 5.28 13.92
C LEU A 165 -18.26 4.98 13.22
N LYS A 166 -17.16 5.63 13.64
CA LYS A 166 -15.83 5.37 13.09
C LYS A 166 -15.31 3.97 13.44
N ALA A 167 -15.61 3.51 14.66
CA ALA A 167 -15.31 2.15 15.07
C ALA A 167 -16.04 1.13 14.18
N LEU A 168 -17.33 1.36 13.90
CA LEU A 168 -18.14 0.52 13.03
C LEU A 168 -17.58 0.45 11.61
N GLU A 169 -17.20 1.58 11.00
CA GLU A 169 -16.60 1.62 9.66
C GLU A 169 -15.37 0.69 9.54
N PHE A 170 -14.54 0.62 10.58
CA PHE A 170 -13.37 -0.25 10.59
C PHE A 170 -13.74 -1.72 10.85
N GLU A 171 -14.74 -2.00 11.69
CA GLU A 171 -15.22 -3.36 11.94
C GLU A 171 -15.86 -3.99 10.70
N GLU A 172 -16.68 -3.23 9.97
CA GLU A 172 -17.28 -3.70 8.72
C GLU A 172 -16.19 -4.11 7.71
N ILE A 173 -15.04 -3.41 7.69
CA ILE A 173 -13.90 -3.79 6.87
C ILE A 173 -13.28 -5.11 7.37
N LEU A 174 -13.15 -5.32 8.67
CA LEU A 174 -12.60 -6.58 9.21
C LEU A 174 -13.51 -7.77 8.89
N GLU A 175 -14.81 -7.65 9.14
CA GLU A 175 -15.78 -8.75 8.94
C GLU A 175 -15.86 -9.20 7.47
N ASN A 176 -15.83 -8.26 6.52
CA ASN A 176 -15.95 -8.57 5.09
C ASN A 176 -14.72 -9.26 4.49
N ASN A 177 -13.57 -9.27 5.18
CA ASN A 177 -12.31 -9.76 4.62
C ASN A 177 -11.93 -11.20 5.07
N HIS A 178 -12.92 -12.04 5.44
CA HIS A 178 -12.82 -13.47 5.78
C HIS A 178 -11.48 -13.88 6.43
N HIS A 179 -11.32 -13.56 7.71
CA HIS A 179 -10.16 -13.97 8.50
C HIS A 179 -10.03 -15.49 8.56
N SER A 180 -8.78 -15.99 8.60
CA SER A 180 -8.49 -17.40 8.87
C SER A 180 -9.27 -17.87 10.10
N SER A 181 -9.76 -19.12 10.11
CA SER A 181 -10.55 -19.66 11.23
C SER A 181 -9.83 -19.60 12.59
N ASN A 182 -8.52 -19.36 12.60
CA ASN A 182 -7.70 -19.23 13.79
C ASN A 182 -7.73 -17.81 14.41
N ASP A 183 -8.20 -16.79 13.68
CA ASP A 183 -8.32 -15.40 14.12
C ASP A 183 -9.73 -15.02 14.58
N GLN A 184 -10.62 -16.02 14.70
CA GLN A 184 -12.01 -15.91 15.18
C GLN A 184 -12.16 -15.48 16.65
N THR A 185 -11.07 -15.09 17.32
CA THR A 185 -11.16 -14.14 18.46
C THR A 185 -11.38 -12.73 17.88
N SER A 186 -12.46 -12.60 17.11
CA SER A 186 -12.96 -11.37 16.52
C SER A 186 -13.43 -10.41 17.63
N ALA A 187 -13.98 -9.25 17.25
CA ALA A 187 -14.49 -8.23 18.18
C ALA A 187 -15.45 -8.75 19.29
N LEU A 188 -15.87 -10.02 19.22
CA LEU A 188 -16.57 -10.78 20.26
C LEU A 188 -15.87 -10.82 21.62
N SER A 189 -14.54 -10.60 21.67
CA SER A 189 -13.75 -10.61 22.91
C SER A 189 -13.61 -9.25 23.59
N TRP A 190 -14.25 -8.21 23.04
CA TRP A 190 -14.06 -6.86 23.54
C TRP A 190 -14.87 -6.63 24.80
N ASP A 191 -14.18 -6.59 25.93
CA ASP A 191 -14.76 -6.10 27.17
C ASP A 191 -14.83 -4.57 27.13
N LEU A 192 -16.05 -4.04 26.96
CA LEU A 192 -16.31 -2.61 26.97
C LEU A 192 -16.82 -2.11 28.33
N SER A 193 -16.92 -2.98 29.34
CA SER A 193 -17.51 -2.70 30.67
C SER A 193 -16.83 -1.58 31.46
N GLY A 194 -15.62 -1.17 31.09
CA GLY A 194 -14.82 -0.17 31.80
C GLY A 194 -14.92 1.29 31.32
N TYR A 195 -15.69 1.60 30.27
CA TYR A 195 -15.69 2.94 29.67
C TYR A 195 -16.87 3.82 30.13
N LYS A 196 -16.57 5.06 30.54
CA LYS A 196 -17.57 6.09 30.86
C LYS A 196 -17.85 6.92 29.61
N TYR A 197 -19.09 6.88 29.11
CA TYR A 197 -19.49 7.58 27.90
C TYR A 197 -20.32 8.83 28.23
N GLU A 198 -20.05 9.94 27.53
CA GLU A 198 -20.88 11.15 27.59
C GLU A 198 -22.19 10.96 26.80
N LEU A 199 -23.24 11.74 27.13
CA LEU A 199 -24.57 11.66 26.48
C LEU A 199 -24.53 11.74 24.94
N LYS A 200 -23.61 12.51 24.36
CA LYS A 200 -23.43 12.60 22.91
C LYS A 200 -23.02 11.26 22.28
N ASN A 201 -22.28 10.44 23.02
CA ASN A 201 -21.82 9.13 22.57
C ASN A 201 -22.99 8.13 22.50
N LEU A 202 -24.03 8.30 23.34
CA LEU A 202 -25.22 7.43 23.36
C LEU A 202 -26.09 7.57 22.09
N ASN A 203 -26.11 8.74 21.46
CA ASN A 203 -26.82 8.92 20.19
C ASN A 203 -26.15 8.16 19.04
N GLU A 204 -24.81 8.25 18.93
CA GLU A 204 -24.07 7.45 17.95
C GLU A 204 -24.23 5.95 18.22
N LEU A 205 -24.19 5.56 19.49
CA LEU A 205 -24.42 4.18 19.92
C LEU A 205 -25.79 3.66 19.46
N SER A 206 -26.85 4.44 19.66
CA SER A 206 -28.22 4.09 19.24
C SER A 206 -28.31 3.87 17.72
N ILE A 207 -27.63 4.70 16.92
CA ILE A 207 -27.59 4.53 15.45
C ILE A 207 -26.87 3.23 15.08
N VAL A 208 -25.74 2.93 15.73
CA VAL A 208 -24.96 1.70 15.50
C VAL A 208 -25.76 0.45 15.86
N LEU A 209 -26.46 0.45 16.99
CA LEU A 209 -27.28 -0.68 17.46
C LEU A 209 -28.46 -1.00 16.54
N ASN A 210 -29.03 0.02 15.87
CA ASN A 210 -30.16 -0.15 14.96
C ASN A 210 -29.78 -0.71 13.57
N ARG A 211 -28.49 -0.94 13.27
CA ARG A 211 -28.05 -1.38 11.93
C ARG A 211 -28.08 -2.90 11.68
N ASP A 212 -28.60 -3.73 12.60
CA ASP A 212 -28.75 -5.20 12.45
C ASP A 212 -27.49 -6.01 12.09
N THR A 213 -26.33 -5.38 11.94
CA THR A 213 -25.05 -6.02 11.56
C THR A 213 -24.26 -6.58 12.74
N LEU A 214 -24.77 -6.51 13.97
CA LEU A 214 -23.93 -6.60 15.17
C LEU A 214 -24.38 -7.68 16.15
N LEU A 215 -24.08 -8.95 15.86
CA LEU A 215 -23.93 -9.94 16.94
C LEU A 215 -22.65 -9.66 17.75
N THR A 216 -21.62 -9.12 17.08
CA THR A 216 -20.26 -8.93 17.58
C THR A 216 -20.15 -7.79 18.60
N LEU A 217 -20.62 -6.60 18.24
CA LEU A 217 -20.63 -5.44 19.15
C LEU A 217 -21.74 -5.57 20.22
N ASN A 218 -22.94 -6.09 19.91
CA ASN A 218 -24.00 -6.27 20.92
C ASN A 218 -23.55 -7.15 22.10
N LEU A 219 -22.75 -8.19 21.86
CA LEU A 219 -22.25 -9.06 22.93
C LEU A 219 -21.21 -8.36 23.83
N ALA A 220 -20.32 -7.56 23.24
CA ALA A 220 -19.38 -6.71 23.97
C ALA A 220 -20.09 -5.69 24.88
N PHE A 221 -21.25 -5.17 24.44
CA PHE A 221 -22.05 -4.20 25.18
C PHE A 221 -23.03 -4.81 26.20
N LYS A 222 -23.47 -6.07 26.05
CA LYS A 222 -24.29 -6.74 27.10
C LYS A 222 -23.56 -6.87 28.44
N ASN A 223 -22.22 -6.87 28.43
CA ASN A 223 -21.40 -6.87 29.64
C ASN A 223 -21.25 -5.50 30.31
N LEU A 224 -21.81 -4.42 29.73
CA LEU A 224 -21.78 -3.06 30.28
C LEU A 224 -22.89 -2.78 31.31
N GLY A 225 -23.75 -3.75 31.62
CA GLY A 225 -24.70 -3.65 32.73
C GLY A 225 -25.79 -2.58 32.56
N PHE A 226 -26.19 -2.28 31.33
CA PHE A 226 -27.43 -1.53 31.08
C PHE A 226 -28.61 -2.51 31.08
N GLU A 227 -29.17 -2.75 32.27
CA GLU A 227 -30.60 -3.05 32.44
C GLU A 227 -31.43 -1.76 32.34
#